data_AF-A0A940VVM5-F1
#
_entry.id   AF-A0A940VVM5-F1
#
_cell.length_a   1.000
_cell.length_b   1.000
_cell.length_c   1.000
_cell.angle_alpha   90.00
_cell.angle_beta   90.00
_cell.angle_gamma   90.00
#
_symmetry.space_group_name_H-M   'P 1'
#
loop_
_entity.id
_entity.type
_entity.pdbx_description
1 polymer ?
#
loop_
_entity_poly.entity_id
_entity_poly.type
_entity_poly.pdbx_seq_one_letter_code
_entity_poly.pdbx_strand_id
1 'polypeptide(L)' 'IEKLLVELREHVTIVIVTHNLMQAKRLADQTIFMSAGRIIEYNATALLLEQPQNQITQEFLAF' A
#
# COMPACT_ATOMS: atom_id res chain seq x y z
N ILE A 1 -8.59 15.30 -1.70
CA ILE A 1 -9.12 13.92 -1.54
C ILE A 1 -8.52 13.24 -0.31
N GLU A 2 -7.20 13.29 -0.09
CA GLU A 2 -6.55 12.66 1.09
C GLU A 2 -7.19 13.03 2.43
N LYS A 3 -7.44 14.32 2.69
CA LYS A 3 -8.11 14.78 3.92
C LYS A 3 -9.47 14.12 4.17
N LEU A 4 -10.28 13.98 3.11
CA LEU A 4 -11.59 13.33 3.20
C LEU A 4 -11.45 11.84 3.52
N LEU A 5 -10.46 11.15 2.94
CA LEU A 5 -10.21 9.73 3.23
C LEU A 5 -9.76 9.53 4.69
N VAL A 6 -8.99 10.47 5.24
CA VAL A 6 -8.58 10.47 6.65
C VAL A 6 -9.77 10.69 7.59
N GLU A 7 -10.73 11.53 7.23
CA GLU A 7 -11.95 11.72 8.04
C GLU A 7 -12.88 10.49 7.95
N LEU A 8 -12.97 9.87 6.76
CA LEU A 8 -13.85 8.73 6.52
C LEU A 8 -13.33 7.41 7.13
N ARG A 9 -12.01 7.20 7.21
CA ARG A 9 -11.44 5.95 7.77
C ARG A 9 -11.82 5.70 9.23
N GLU A 10 -12.21 6.73 9.98
CA GLU A 10 -12.73 6.59 11.34
C GLU A 10 -14.14 5.97 11.39
N HIS A 11 -14.87 5.99 10.27
CA HIS A 11 -16.27 5.59 10.20
C HIS A 11 -16.51 4.37 9.29
N VAL A 12 -15.62 4.12 8.32
CA VAL A 12 -15.76 3.04 7.34
C VAL A 12 -14.42 2.39 7.02
N THR A 13 -14.47 1.13 6.59
CA THR A 13 -13.31 0.45 6.01
C THR A 13 -13.11 0.90 4.56
N ILE A 14 -11.90 1.33 4.24
CA ILE A 14 -11.55 1.87 2.93
C ILE A 14 -10.55 0.93 2.25
N VAL A 15 -10.86 0.52 1.01
CA VAL A 15 -9.93 -0.19 0.13
C VAL A 15 -9.66 0.68 -1.08
N ILE A 16 -8.39 0.99 -1.34
CA ILE A 16 -7.96 1.85 -2.44
C ILE A 16 -6.97 1.08 -3.30
N VAL A 17 -7.13 1.19 -4.62
CA VAL A 17 -6.14 0.76 -5.61
C VAL A 17 -5.46 2.02 -6.15
N THR A 18 -4.14 2.11 -6.00
CA THR A 18 -3.36 3.27 -6.43
C THR A 18 -2.00 2.85 -6.95
N HIS A 19 -1.46 3.62 -7.90
CA HIS A 19 -0.07 3.53 -8.35
C HIS A 19 0.83 4.54 -7.62
N ASN A 20 0.25 5.40 -6.78
CA ASN A 20 0.99 6.40 -6.02
C ASN A 20 1.37 5.86 -4.64
N LEU A 21 2.59 5.34 -4.54
CA LEU A 21 3.12 4.77 -3.29
C LEU A 21 3.27 5.81 -2.18
N MET A 22 3.52 7.08 -2.51
CA MET A 22 3.59 8.15 -1.51
C MET A 22 2.23 8.44 -0.88
N GLN A 23 1.15 8.30 -1.64
CA GLN A 23 -0.21 8.37 -1.12
C GLN A 23 -0.52 7.14 -0.26
N ALA A 24 -0.17 5.94 -0.72
CA ALA A 24 -0.32 4.72 0.07
C ALA A 24 0.39 4.85 1.42
N LYS A 25 1.66 5.33 1.41
CA LYS A 25 2.46 5.56 2.62
C LYS A 25 1.78 6.49 3.65
N ARG A 26 1.03 7.49 3.19
CA ARG A 26 0.36 8.46 4.09
C ARG A 26 -1.00 7.99 4.59
N LEU A 27 -1.70 7.15 3.84
CA LEU A 27 -3.12 6.87 4.08
C LEU A 27 -3.42 5.43 4.49
N ALA A 28 -2.63 4.47 4.02
CA ALA A 28 -2.89 3.05 4.21
C ALA A 28 -2.21 2.54 5.48
N ASP A 29 -2.95 1.72 6.24
CA ASP A 29 -2.39 0.98 7.37
C ASP A 29 -1.68 -0.29 6.88
N GLN A 30 -2.25 -0.91 5.83
CA GLN A 30 -1.75 -2.12 5.22
C GLN A 30 -1.76 -1.98 3.70
N THR A 31 -0.75 -2.57 3.05
CA THR A 31 -0.61 -2.58 1.60
C THR A 31 -0.54 -4.01 1.10
N ILE A 32 -1.25 -4.27 0.00
CA ILE A 32 -1.12 -5.50 -0.78
C ILE A 32 -0.45 -5.13 -2.09
N PHE A 33 0.68 -5.76 -2.39
CA PHE A 33 1.29 -5.69 -3.71
C PHE A 33 0.84 -6.88 -4.55
N MET A 34 0.33 -6.59 -5.75
CA MET A 34 -0.14 -7.59 -6.71
C MET A 34 0.62 -7.46 -8.02
N SER A 35 0.96 -8.61 -8.62
CA SER A 35 1.56 -8.68 -9.94
C SER A 35 1.02 -9.91 -10.69
N ALA A 36 0.75 -9.76 -11.98
CA ALA A 36 0.23 -10.82 -12.85
C ALA A 36 -0.99 -11.57 -12.26
N GLY A 37 -1.91 -10.84 -11.62
CA GLY A 37 -3.11 -11.39 -11.01
C GLY A 37 -2.87 -12.20 -9.72
N ARG A 38 -1.67 -12.12 -9.13
CA ARG A 38 -1.32 -12.78 -7.86
C ARG A 38 -0.95 -11.77 -6.79
N ILE A 39 -1.28 -12.09 -5.54
CA ILE A 39 -0.77 -11.37 -4.38
C ILE A 39 0.68 -11.81 -4.17
N ILE A 40 1.60 -10.85 -4.25
CA ILE A 40 3.04 -11.09 -4.13
C ILE A 40 3.48 -10.84 -2.69
N GLU A 41 2.96 -9.79 -2.07
CA GLU A 41 3.29 -9.42 -0.69
C GLU A 41 2.14 -8.65 -0.06
N TYR A 42 1.94 -8.86 1.25
CA TYR A 42 0.98 -8.12 2.07
C TYR A 42 1.58 -7.90 3.44
N ASN A 43 1.63 -6.64 3.88
CA ASN A 43 2.15 -6.27 5.18
C ASN A 43 1.64 -4.89 5.61
N ALA A 44 2.00 -4.46 6.82
CA ALA A 44 1.89 -3.07 7.24
C ALA A 44 2.57 -2.18 6.19
N THR A 45 1.93 -1.08 5.80
CA THR A 45 2.40 -0.24 4.68
C THR A 45 3.83 0.26 4.92
N ALA A 46 4.18 0.64 6.14
CA ALA A 46 5.54 1.06 6.48
C ALA A 46 6.56 -0.06 6.24
N LEU A 47 6.27 -1.30 6.69
CA LEU A 47 7.17 -2.44 6.50
C LEU A 47 7.28 -2.83 5.03
N LEU A 48 6.17 -2.91 4.29
CA LEU A 48 6.18 -3.28 2.88
C LEU A 48 6.98 -2.28 2.04
N LEU A 49 6.88 -0.98 2.33
CA LEU A 49 7.54 0.07 1.55
C LEU A 49 9.00 0.32 1.96
N GLU A 50 9.36 0.13 3.23
CA GLU A 50 10.70 0.42 3.74
C GLU A 50 11.59 -0.82 3.82
N GLN A 51 10.99 -1.99 4.08
CA GLN A 51 11.67 -3.28 4.23
C GLN A 51 10.87 -4.43 3.57
N PRO A 52 10.60 -4.35 2.25
CA PRO A 52 9.93 -5.41 1.51
C PRO A 52 10.66 -6.76 1.68
N GLN A 53 9.91 -7.82 1.95
CA GLN A 53 10.46 -9.16 2.16
C GLN A 53 10.50 -10.00 0.88
N ASN A 54 9.65 -9.69 -0.11
CA ASN A 54 9.65 -10.39 -1.38
C ASN A 54 10.58 -9.70 -2.40
N GLN A 55 11.39 -10.48 -3.10
CA GLN A 55 12.31 -9.98 -4.13
C GLN A 55 11.58 -9.20 -5.24
N ILE A 56 10.40 -9.64 -5.68
CA ILE A 56 9.65 -8.95 -6.74
C ILE A 56 9.14 -7.59 -6.24
N THR A 57 8.75 -7.49 -4.96
CA THR A 57 8.36 -6.22 -4.34
C THR A 57 9.57 -5.29 -4.22
N GLN A 58 10.74 -5.81 -3.82
CA GLN A 58 12.00 -5.05 -3.77
C GLN A 58 12.35 -4.47 -5.14
N GLU A 59 12.31 -5.30 -6.18
CA GLU A 59 12.58 -4.88 -7.56
C GLU A 59 11.59 -3.82 -8.02
N PHE A 60 10.30 -3.96 -7.69
CA PHE A 60 9.27 -2.97 -8.03
C PHE A 60 9.48 -1.62 -7.35
N LEU A 61 9.86 -1.60 -6.06
CA LEU A 61 10.06 -0.37 -5.27
C LEU A 61 11.39 0.34 -5.56
N ALA A 62 12.34 -0.34 -6.19
CA ALA A 62 13.63 0.22 -6.56
C ALA A 62 13.57 1.15 -7.81
N PHE A 63 12.45 1.11 -8.55
CA PHE A 63 12.16 1.98 -9.70
C PHE A 63 11.32 3.19 -9.28
#